data_AF-A0A7R9LA41-F1
#
_entry.id   AF-A0A7R9LA41-F1
#
_cell.length_a   1.000
_cell.length_b   1.000
_cell.length_c   1.000
_cell.angle_alpha   90.00
_cell.angle_beta   90.00
_cell.angle_gamma   90.00
#
_symmetry.space_group_name_H-M   'P 1'
#
loop_
_entity.id
_entity.type
_entity.pdbx_description
1 polymer ?
#
loop_
_entity_poly.entity_id
_entity_poly.type
_entity_poly.pdbx_seq_one_letter_code
_entity_poly.pdbx_strand_id
1 'polypeptide(L)'
;MHSKPTTGQPKPPVKGQRLHVLNTSIDQFLSIPYAKPLVGALRFAKPEPIKTPLNDIIDATKAGNSCIQRLQDVDRELLGDLTLSEDCLVLNIWTPNAGNNNTNKSQLKPIMFWIYGGGLTGGSIFSTAVYN
;
A
#
# COMPACT_ATOMS: atom_id res chain seq x y z
N MET A 1 25.96 6.32 -5.14
CA MET A 1 25.93 4.89 -4.75
C MET A 1 24.48 4.43 -4.66
N HIS A 2 23.98 3.68 -5.64
CA HIS A 2 22.65 3.06 -5.57
C HIS A 2 22.84 1.65 -5.02
N SER A 3 22.44 1.40 -3.76
CA SER A 3 22.43 0.05 -3.22
C SER A 3 21.42 -0.79 -3.99
N LYS A 4 21.88 -1.89 -4.60
CA LYS A 4 21.00 -2.90 -5.19
C LYS A 4 20.00 -3.39 -4.13
N PRO A 5 18.76 -3.75 -4.51
CA PRO A 5 17.84 -4.42 -3.60
C PRO A 5 18.51 -5.68 -3.07
N THR A 6 18.58 -5.83 -1.75
CA THR A 6 19.17 -7.00 -1.09
C THR A 6 18.25 -8.19 -1.34
N THR A 7 18.54 -8.95 -2.40
CA THR A 7 17.93 -10.26 -2.65
C THR A 7 18.39 -11.22 -1.55
N GLY A 8 17.55 -11.49 -0.55
CA GLY A 8 17.84 -12.49 0.47
C GLY A 8 17.37 -12.20 1.90
N GLN A 9 16.82 -11.02 2.21
CA GLN A 9 16.19 -10.84 3.54
C GLN A 9 14.82 -11.54 3.57
N PRO A 10 14.53 -12.35 4.61
CA PRO A 10 13.19 -12.90 4.82
C PRO A 10 12.19 -11.74 4.92
N LYS A 11 11.17 -11.75 4.06
CA LYS A 11 10.06 -10.81 4.17
C LYS A 11 9.10 -11.36 5.23
N PRO A 12 8.56 -10.51 6.13
CA PRO A 12 7.55 -10.95 7.08
C PRO A 12 6.32 -11.49 6.34
N PRO A 13 5.62 -12.50 6.88
CA PRO A 13 4.32 -12.90 6.36
C PRO A 13 3.35 -11.73 6.36
N VAL A 14 2.50 -11.65 5.34
CA VAL A 14 1.46 -10.62 5.24
C VAL A 14 0.10 -11.29 5.36
N LYS A 15 -0.70 -10.87 6.34
CA LYS A 15 -2.09 -11.32 6.52
C LYS A 15 -3.01 -10.38 5.75
N GLY A 16 -3.62 -10.88 4.69
CA GLY A 16 -4.67 -10.17 3.94
C GLY A 16 -6.06 -10.70 4.28
N GLN A 17 -7.03 -10.33 3.44
CA GLN A 17 -8.40 -10.81 3.49
C GLN A 17 -8.86 -11.29 2.11
N ARG A 18 -9.65 -12.37 2.09
CA ARG A 18 -10.28 -12.87 0.86
C ARG A 18 -11.66 -12.24 0.72
N LEU A 19 -11.88 -11.55 -0.39
CA LEU A 19 -13.14 -10.93 -0.75
C LEU A 19 -13.83 -11.72 -1.86
N HIS A 20 -15.15 -11.77 -1.81
CA HIS A 20 -15.98 -12.20 -2.94
C HIS A 20 -16.45 -10.96 -3.69
N VAL A 21 -16.02 -10.83 -4.95
CA VAL A 21 -16.35 -9.67 -5.79
C VAL A 21 -16.96 -10.19 -7.08
N LEU A 22 -18.21 -9.81 -7.34
CA LEU A 22 -19.02 -10.39 -8.41
C LEU A 22 -19.06 -11.92 -8.28
N ASN A 23 -18.61 -12.65 -9.30
CA ASN A 23 -18.59 -14.13 -9.32
C ASN A 23 -17.18 -14.71 -9.07
N THR A 24 -16.25 -13.94 -8.52
CA THR A 24 -14.87 -14.38 -8.28
C THR A 24 -14.40 -14.07 -6.86
N SER A 25 -13.32 -14.74 -6.44
CA SER A 25 -12.62 -14.42 -5.20
C SER A 25 -11.33 -13.68 -5.49
N ILE A 26 -11.04 -12.65 -4.70
CA ILE A 26 -9.78 -11.92 -4.73
C ILE A 26 -9.18 -11.86 -3.33
N ASP A 27 -7.87 -11.97 -3.25
CA ASP A 27 -7.12 -11.67 -2.04
C ASP A 27 -6.72 -10.19 -2.06
N GLN A 28 -7.10 -9.50 -1.00
CA GLN A 28 -6.80 -8.09 -0.77
C GLN A 28 -5.80 -7.96 0.37
N PHE A 29 -4.83 -7.09 0.17
CA PHE A 29 -3.87 -6.66 1.18
C PHE A 29 -3.84 -5.13 1.18
N LEU A 30 -4.18 -4.53 2.30
CA LEU A 30 -4.23 -3.08 2.47
C LEU A 30 -3.06 -2.60 3.32
N SER A 31 -2.58 -1.39 3.03
CA SER A 31 -1.64 -0.65 3.87
C SER A 31 -0.30 -1.34 4.13
N ILE A 32 0.21 -2.12 3.16
CA ILE A 32 1.54 -2.74 3.29
C ILE A 32 2.60 -1.63 3.23
N PRO A 33 3.46 -1.49 4.25
CA PRO A 33 4.49 -0.46 4.26
C PRO A 33 5.61 -0.82 3.27
N TYR A 34 6.02 0.14 2.43
CA TYR A 34 7.09 -0.05 1.45
C TYR A 34 8.38 0.72 1.77
N ALA A 35 8.33 1.64 2.72
CA ALA A 35 9.46 2.44 3.20
C ALA A 35 9.30 2.74 4.69
N LYS A 36 10.38 3.21 5.32
CA LYS A 36 10.29 3.74 6.70
C LYS A 36 9.38 4.97 6.77
N PRO A 37 8.63 5.17 7.87
CA PRO A 37 7.87 6.40 8.08
C PRO A 37 8.76 7.64 8.00
N LEU A 38 8.34 8.66 7.24
CA LEU A 38 9.09 9.92 7.07
C LEU A 38 8.67 10.98 8.09
N VAL A 39 8.72 10.60 9.37
CA VAL A 39 8.30 11.43 10.50
C VAL A 39 9.50 12.06 11.22
N GLY A 40 9.29 13.18 11.89
CA GLY A 40 10.32 13.82 12.72
C GLY A 40 11.57 14.21 11.93
N ALA A 41 12.74 13.71 12.35
CA ALA A 41 14.02 13.99 11.69
C ALA A 41 14.13 13.41 10.27
N LEU A 42 13.25 12.47 9.89
CA LEU A 42 13.19 11.90 8.54
C LEU A 42 12.26 12.69 7.62
N ARG A 43 11.58 13.73 8.12
CA ARG A 43 10.75 14.59 7.28
C ARG A 43 11.60 15.22 6.19
N PHE A 44 11.13 15.12 4.94
CA PHE A 44 11.82 15.57 3.73
C PHE A 44 13.10 14.79 3.35
N ALA A 45 13.48 13.76 4.13
CA ALA A 45 14.54 12.85 3.73
C ALA A 45 14.07 11.92 2.60
N LYS A 46 15.03 11.32 1.88
CA LYS A 46 14.74 10.29 0.89
C LYS A 46 14.12 9.06 1.58
N PRO A 47 13.05 8.44 1.03
CA PRO A 47 12.52 7.19 1.54
C PRO A 47 13.59 6.11 1.68
N GLU A 48 13.68 5.50 2.85
CA GLU A 48 14.58 4.38 3.12
C GLU A 48 13.82 3.05 3.10
N PRO A 49 14.41 1.97 2.56
CA PRO A 49 13.83 0.64 2.65
C PRO A 49 13.64 0.20 4.10
N ILE A 50 12.59 -0.58 4.34
CA ILE A 50 12.39 -1.30 5.59
C ILE A 50 13.41 -2.45 5.61
N LYS A 51 14.39 -2.36 6.52
CA LYS A 51 15.50 -3.35 6.64
C LYS A 51 15.25 -4.40 7.72
N THR A 52 14.37 -4.09 8.66
CA THR A 52 14.07 -4.96 9.79
C THR A 52 13.05 -6.00 9.32
N PRO A 53 13.28 -7.31 9.56
CA PRO A 53 12.16 -8.23 9.61
C PRO A 53 11.21 -7.64 10.65
N LEU A 54 9.96 -7.32 10.27
CA LEU A 54 8.95 -7.30 11.32
C LEU A 54 8.98 -8.73 11.87
N ASN A 55 9.39 -8.90 13.12
CA ASN A 55 9.26 -10.19 13.80
C ASN A 55 7.77 -10.61 13.92
N ASP A 56 6.88 -9.73 13.48
CA ASP A 56 5.44 -9.86 13.44
C ASP A 56 4.91 -9.99 12.01
N ILE A 57 3.76 -10.63 11.91
CA ILE A 57 2.95 -10.66 10.69
C ILE A 57 2.50 -9.23 10.36
N ILE A 58 2.65 -8.79 9.11
CA ILE A 58 2.05 -7.53 8.66
C ILE A 58 0.53 -7.76 8.53
N ASP A 59 -0.25 -7.12 9.40
CA ASP A 59 -1.71 -7.10 9.29
C ASP A 59 -2.14 -6.12 8.20
N ALA A 60 -2.46 -6.65 7.02
CA ALA A 60 -2.90 -5.93 5.84
C ALA A 60 -4.41 -6.08 5.60
N THR A 61 -5.20 -6.19 6.66
CA THR A 61 -6.68 -6.30 6.56
C THR A 61 -7.40 -4.96 6.62
N LYS A 62 -6.69 -3.87 6.96
CA LYS A 62 -7.31 -2.56 7.20
C LYS A 62 -6.70 -1.46 6.34
N ALA A 63 -7.54 -0.50 5.96
CA ALA A 63 -7.09 0.76 5.39
C ALA A 63 -6.23 1.53 6.40
N GLY A 64 -5.28 2.29 5.88
CA GLY A 64 -4.31 3.06 6.65
C GLY A 64 -4.54 4.55 6.46
N ASN A 65 -3.51 5.33 6.75
CA ASN A 65 -3.59 6.78 6.64
C ASN A 65 -3.23 7.25 5.23
N SER A 66 -3.87 8.33 4.79
CA SER A 66 -3.38 9.11 3.66
C SER A 66 -2.34 10.12 4.09
N CYS A 67 -1.51 10.55 3.14
CA CYS A 67 -0.48 11.55 3.44
C CYS A 67 -1.10 12.92 3.77
N ILE A 68 -0.44 13.66 4.65
CA ILE A 68 -0.79 15.04 5.00
C ILE A 68 -0.93 15.87 3.73
N GLN A 69 -2.12 16.46 3.54
CA GLN A 69 -2.47 17.28 2.39
C GLN A 69 -3.55 18.29 2.77
N ARG A 70 -3.73 19.32 1.95
CA ARG A 70 -4.85 20.26 2.13
C ARG A 70 -6.12 19.60 1.63
N LEU A 71 -7.15 19.55 2.48
CA LEU A 71 -8.46 19.00 2.14
C LEU A 71 -9.44 20.08 1.64
N GLN A 72 -9.00 21.34 1.52
CA GLN A 72 -9.89 22.48 1.29
C GLN A 72 -10.52 22.49 -0.12
N ASP A 73 -9.85 21.90 -1.10
CA ASP A 73 -10.30 21.88 -2.50
C ASP A 73 -10.94 20.54 -2.91
N VAL A 74 -11.17 19.64 -1.95
CA VAL A 74 -11.77 18.32 -2.18
C VAL A 74 -13.09 18.26 -1.42
N ASP A 75 -14.15 17.88 -2.11
CA ASP A 75 -15.46 17.69 -1.49
C ASP A 75 -15.33 16.75 -0.29
N ARG A 76 -15.85 17.15 0.88
CA ARG A 76 -15.77 16.36 2.10
C ARG A 76 -16.55 15.06 1.98
N GLU A 77 -17.60 15.03 1.15
CA GLU A 77 -18.29 13.79 0.80
C GLU A 77 -17.39 12.85 -0.03
N LEU A 78 -16.50 13.41 -0.86
CA LEU A 78 -15.54 12.62 -1.62
C LEU A 78 -14.40 12.04 -0.76
N LEU A 79 -14.11 12.69 0.36
CA LEU A 79 -13.02 12.31 1.26
C LEU A 79 -13.41 11.17 2.22
N GLY A 80 -14.69 11.00 2.56
CA GLY A 80 -15.12 9.99 3.54
C GLY A 80 -14.34 10.04 4.86
N ASP A 81 -14.04 8.86 5.43
CA ASP A 81 -13.29 8.70 6.69
C ASP A 81 -11.75 8.80 6.52
N LEU A 82 -11.28 9.66 5.62
CA LEU A 82 -9.85 9.84 5.38
C LEU A 82 -9.12 10.36 6.62
N THR A 83 -8.29 9.50 7.20
CA THR A 83 -7.35 9.87 8.26
C THR A 83 -6.01 10.28 7.64
N LEU A 84 -5.43 11.39 8.09
CA LEU A 84 -4.16 11.91 7.59
C LEU A 84 -3.01 11.65 8.57
N SER A 85 -1.85 11.25 8.05
CA SER A 85 -0.61 11.07 8.83
C SER A 85 0.62 11.29 7.94
N GLU A 86 1.75 11.64 8.56
CA GLU A 86 3.06 11.60 7.89
C GLU A 86 3.59 10.15 7.75
N ASP A 87 3.05 9.23 8.56
CA ASP A 87 3.23 7.79 8.36
C ASP A 87 2.16 7.26 7.38
N CYS A 88 2.45 7.43 6.09
CA CYS A 88 1.53 7.15 4.97
C CYS A 88 2.18 6.39 3.81
N LEU A 89 3.44 5.94 3.92
CA LEU A 89 4.17 5.27 2.84
C LEU A 89 3.79 3.78 2.74
N VAL A 90 2.54 3.56 2.32
CA VAL A 90 1.92 2.25 2.21
C VAL A 90 1.32 2.01 0.81
N LEU A 91 1.11 0.75 0.47
CA LEU A 91 0.44 0.34 -0.77
C LEU A 91 -0.65 -0.71 -0.51
N ASN A 92 -1.57 -0.82 -1.46
CA ASN A 92 -2.62 -1.82 -1.47
C ASN A 92 -2.39 -2.80 -2.65
N ILE A 93 -2.69 -4.08 -2.46
CA ILE A 93 -2.56 -5.15 -3.46
C ILE A 93 -3.87 -5.93 -3.54
N TRP A 94 -4.31 -6.20 -4.77
CA TRP A 94 -5.38 -7.15 -5.06
C TRP A 94 -4.87 -8.21 -6.03
N THR A 95 -5.13 -9.48 -5.75
CA THR A 95 -4.68 -10.61 -6.57
C THR A 95 -5.70 -11.75 -6.53
N PRO A 96 -5.94 -12.48 -7.63
CA PRO A 96 -6.92 -13.56 -7.65
C PRO A 96 -6.51 -14.82 -6.86
N ASN A 97 -5.22 -15.00 -6.57
CA ASN A 97 -4.74 -16.17 -5.81
C ASN A 97 -3.39 -15.87 -5.14
N ALA A 98 -3.43 -15.46 -3.87
CA ALA A 98 -2.27 -15.37 -3.01
C ALA A 98 -2.02 -16.72 -2.32
N GLY A 99 -0.76 -17.18 -2.30
CA GLY A 99 -0.34 -18.34 -1.51
C GLY A 99 -0.13 -19.65 -2.28
N ASN A 100 -0.30 -19.68 -3.60
CA ASN A 100 0.16 -20.82 -4.39
C ASN A 100 1.69 -20.72 -4.57
N ASN A 101 2.45 -21.30 -3.63
CA ASN A 101 3.92 -21.28 -3.65
C ASN A 101 4.53 -22.18 -4.74
N ASN A 102 3.70 -22.93 -5.48
CA ASN A 102 4.10 -23.74 -6.64
C ASN A 102 3.89 -22.97 -7.94
N THR A 103 4.26 -21.69 -7.99
CA THR A 103 4.19 -20.88 -9.21
C THR A 103 5.31 -21.24 -10.18
N ASN A 104 5.00 -22.01 -11.21
CA ASN A 104 5.83 -22.08 -12.41
C ASN A 104 5.82 -20.72 -13.12
N LYS A 105 6.88 -20.38 -13.88
CA LYS A 105 6.95 -19.10 -14.63
C LYS A 105 5.72 -18.88 -15.54
N SER A 106 5.11 -19.95 -16.05
CA SER A 106 3.89 -19.91 -16.86
C SER A 106 2.62 -19.48 -16.10
N GLN A 107 2.67 -19.39 -14.77
CA GLN A 107 1.55 -19.01 -13.91
C GLN A 107 1.65 -17.57 -13.38
N LEU A 108 2.74 -16.86 -13.69
CA LEU A 108 2.88 -15.43 -13.37
C LEU A 108 1.76 -14.63 -14.04
N LYS A 109 1.27 -13.61 -13.32
CA LYS A 109 0.21 -12.72 -13.79
C LYS A 109 0.78 -11.33 -14.08
N PRO A 110 0.22 -10.58 -15.04
CA PRO A 110 0.58 -9.19 -15.24
C PRO A 110 0.29 -8.36 -13.98
N ILE A 111 1.13 -7.35 -13.72
CA ILE A 111 0.97 -6.41 -12.60
C ILE A 111 0.59 -5.05 -13.18
N MET A 112 -0.49 -4.48 -12.66
CA MET A 112 -0.84 -3.07 -12.87
C MET A 112 -0.49 -2.29 -11.62
N PHE A 113 0.22 -1.17 -11.77
CA PHE A 113 0.59 -0.29 -10.67
C PHE A 113 -0.09 1.06 -10.85
N TRP A 114 -1.00 1.40 -9.93
CA TRP A 114 -1.75 2.64 -9.98
C TRP A 114 -1.03 3.75 -9.20
N ILE A 115 -0.92 4.93 -9.81
CA ILE A 115 -0.40 6.14 -9.17
C ILE A 115 -1.53 7.16 -9.19
N TYR A 116 -2.00 7.54 -8.02
CA TYR A 116 -3.13 8.48 -7.89
C TYR A 116 -2.74 9.89 -8.37
N GLY A 117 -3.73 10.65 -8.85
CA GLY A 117 -3.58 12.04 -9.31
C GLY A 117 -3.61 13.07 -8.16
N GLY A 118 -3.99 14.31 -8.45
CA GLY A 118 -4.12 15.36 -7.43
C GLY A 118 -3.01 16.42 -7.44
N GLY A 119 -2.37 16.64 -8.59
CA GLY A 119 -1.51 17.80 -8.82
C GLY A 119 -0.27 17.90 -7.93
N LEU A 120 0.16 16.78 -7.33
CA LEU A 120 1.25 16.70 -6.33
C LEU A 120 0.95 17.42 -4.99
N THR A 121 -0.29 17.89 -4.79
CA THR A 121 -0.72 18.61 -3.58
C THR A 121 -1.80 17.88 -2.80
N GLY A 122 -2.43 16.87 -3.42
CA GLY A 122 -3.41 15.99 -2.79
C GLY A 122 -3.53 14.66 -3.54
N GLY A 123 -4.43 13.80 -3.08
CA GLY A 123 -4.67 12.45 -3.59
C GLY A 123 -4.45 11.36 -2.54
N SER A 124 -5.03 10.18 -2.79
CA SER A 124 -5.01 9.05 -1.86
C SER A 124 -5.24 7.72 -2.58
N ILE A 125 -4.75 6.63 -1.97
CA ILE A 125 -5.07 5.23 -2.36
C ILE A 125 -6.27 4.64 -1.61
N PHE A 126 -6.91 5.42 -0.71
CA PHE A 126 -8.04 5.00 0.12
C PHE A 126 -9.34 5.78 -0.17
N SER A 127 -9.25 6.88 -0.93
CA SER A 127 -10.42 7.66 -1.33
C SER A 127 -11.28 6.85 -2.31
N THR A 128 -12.44 6.36 -1.85
CA THR A 128 -13.37 5.57 -2.67
C THR A 128 -14.25 6.43 -3.56
N ALA A 129 -14.48 7.69 -3.21
CA ALA A 129 -15.49 8.49 -3.86
C ALA A 129 -15.07 9.11 -5.22
N VAL A 130 -13.77 9.10 -5.55
CA VAL A 130 -13.29 9.63 -6.84
C VAL A 130 -13.59 8.68 -8.01
N TYR A 131 -14.02 7.44 -7.72
CA TYR A 131 -14.08 6.36 -8.70
C TYR A 131 -15.44 5.64 -8.78
N ASN A 132 -16.48 6.15 -8.10
CA ASN A 132 -17.86 5.66 -8.21
C ASN A 132 -18.71 6.59 -9.07
#